data_AF-A0A645F7P9-F1
#
_entry.id   AF-A0A645F7P9-F1
#
_cell.length_a   1.000
_cell.length_b   1.000
_cell.length_c   1.000
_cell.angle_alpha   90.00
_cell.angle_beta   90.00
_cell.angle_gamma   90.00
#
_symmetry.space_group_name_H-M   'P 1'
#
loop_
_entity.id
_entity.type
_entity.pdbx_description
1 polymer ?
#
loop_
_entity_poly.entity_id
_entity_poly.type
_entity_poly.pdbx_seq_one_letter_code
_entity_poly.pdbx_strand_id
1 'polypeptide(L)'
;MAQSGSKDSHKILATRGYLEFLQNSHQLSSERKTEQLKAILPLITRTEEKRLALAVAKDLKGPEALGFLVPCMNEPALVEDASAALIKVAIGKKDKLPAEERVKALRLVIEKSSDAQTKAEAQKLIQ
;
A
#
# COMPACT_ATOMS: atom_id res chain seq x y z
N MET A 1 31.06 22.79 0.54
CA MET A 1 30.13 21.70 0.90
C MET A 1 28.71 22.16 0.59
N ALA A 2 28.18 21.91 -0.62
CA ALA A 2 26.78 22.15 -0.98
C ALA A 2 26.53 21.64 -2.42
N GLN A 3 26.44 20.32 -2.64
CA GLN A 3 26.09 19.82 -3.98
C GLN A 3 25.33 18.49 -4.01
N SER A 4 25.29 17.76 -2.89
CA SER A 4 24.59 16.46 -2.82
C SER A 4 23.10 16.55 -2.47
N GLY A 5 22.61 17.70 -1.97
CA GLY A 5 21.20 17.85 -1.60
C GLY A 5 20.23 18.01 -2.78
N SER A 6 20.70 18.59 -3.89
CA SER A 6 19.84 18.87 -5.05
C SER A 6 19.58 17.62 -5.89
N LYS A 7 20.51 16.67 -6.00
CA LYS A 7 20.32 15.44 -6.79
C LYS A 7 19.25 14.51 -6.20
N ASP A 8 19.25 14.32 -4.88
CA ASP A 8 18.22 13.52 -4.21
C ASP A 8 16.84 14.18 -4.30
N SER A 9 16.77 15.50 -4.12
CA SER A 9 15.49 16.24 -4.17
C SER A 9 14.79 16.11 -5.52
N HIS A 10 15.53 16.17 -6.63
CA HIS A 10 14.97 15.97 -7.98
C HIS A 10 14.52 14.52 -8.22
N LYS A 11 15.27 13.55 -7.69
CA LYS A 11 14.93 12.13 -7.80
C LYS A 11 13.66 11.80 -7.01
N ILE A 12 13.52 12.37 -5.81
CA ILE A 12 12.34 12.23 -4.96
C ILE A 12 11.11 12.83 -5.65
N LEU A 13 11.23 14.04 -6.22
CA LEU A 13 10.11 14.68 -6.91
C LEU A 13 9.67 13.88 -8.15
N ALA A 14 10.64 13.33 -8.90
CA ALA A 14 10.35 12.48 -10.04
C ALA A 14 9.66 11.17 -9.62
N THR A 15 10.16 10.50 -8.57
CA THR A 15 9.53 9.29 -8.01
C THR A 15 8.12 9.57 -7.51
N ARG A 16 7.91 10.68 -6.81
CA ARG A 16 6.60 11.10 -6.31
C ARG A 16 5.62 11.38 -7.44
N GLY A 17 5.99 12.21 -8.41
CA GLY A 17 5.14 12.51 -9.56
C GLY A 17 4.80 11.26 -10.38
N TYR A 18 5.74 10.30 -10.46
CA TYR A 18 5.50 9.02 -11.11
C TYR A 18 4.51 8.14 -10.35
N LEU A 19 4.62 8.06 -9.01
CA LEU A 19 3.67 7.33 -8.17
C LEU A 19 2.26 7.94 -8.25
N GLU A 20 2.15 9.27 -8.21
CA GLU A 20 0.87 9.98 -8.36
C GLU A 20 0.27 9.77 -9.76
N PHE A 21 1.12 9.70 -10.79
CA PHE A 21 0.71 9.34 -12.14
C PHE A 21 0.20 7.89 -12.22
N LEU A 22 0.88 6.92 -11.59
CA LEU A 22 0.43 5.52 -11.51
C LEU A 22 -0.89 5.38 -10.73
N GLN A 23 -1.06 6.19 -9.69
CA GLN A 23 -2.29 6.22 -8.89
C GLN A 23 -3.47 6.73 -9.72
N ASN A 24 -3.32 7.87 -10.39
CA ASN A 24 -4.38 8.49 -11.19
C ASN A 24 -4.56 7.85 -12.57
N SER A 25 -3.57 7.10 -13.06
CA SER A 25 -3.66 6.37 -14.32
C SER A 25 -4.58 5.16 -14.18
N HIS A 26 -5.86 5.40 -14.44
CA HIS A 26 -6.89 4.36 -14.58
C HIS A 26 -6.69 3.47 -15.83
N GLN A 27 -5.85 3.88 -16.78
CA GLN A 27 -5.53 3.11 -17.99
C GLN A 27 -4.53 1.96 -17.77
N LEU A 28 -3.79 1.95 -16.66
CA LEU A 28 -2.83 0.89 -16.39
C LEU A 28 -3.54 -0.31 -15.75
N SER A 29 -3.46 -1.47 -16.41
CA SER A 29 -3.86 -2.75 -15.82
C SER A 29 -3.16 -2.97 -14.48
N SER A 30 -3.85 -3.60 -13.53
CA SER A 30 -3.31 -3.85 -12.18
C SER A 30 -1.92 -4.51 -12.22
N GLU A 31 -1.69 -5.42 -13.18
CA GLU A 31 -0.41 -6.09 -13.40
C GLU A 31 0.73 -5.12 -13.73
N ARG A 32 0.49 -4.15 -14.64
CA ARG A 32 1.47 -3.12 -15.00
C ARG A 32 1.75 -2.19 -13.82
N LYS A 33 0.72 -1.83 -13.05
CA LYS A 33 0.91 -1.04 -11.82
C LYS A 33 1.78 -1.81 -10.82
N THR A 34 1.58 -3.12 -10.66
CA THR A 34 2.42 -3.97 -9.79
C THR A 34 3.89 -4.02 -10.25
N GLU A 35 4.15 -4.20 -11.55
CA GLU A 35 5.52 -4.20 -12.10
C GLU A 35 6.24 -2.87 -11.84
N GLN A 36 5.54 -1.76 -12.10
CA GLN A 36 6.05 -0.41 -11.89
C GLN A 36 6.33 -0.14 -10.41
N LEU A 37 5.44 -0.59 -9.51
CA LEU A 37 5.61 -0.47 -8.07
C LEU A 37 6.84 -1.24 -7.59
N LYS A 38 7.05 -2.47 -8.09
CA LYS A 38 8.22 -3.29 -7.77
C LYS A 38 9.53 -2.65 -8.26
N ALA A 39 9.51 -2.01 -9.44
CA ALA A 39 10.69 -1.34 -9.98
C ALA A 39 11.10 -0.10 -9.15
N ILE A 40 10.11 0.61 -8.59
CA ILE A 40 10.34 1.83 -7.82
C ILE A 40 10.55 1.56 -6.32
N LEU A 41 10.06 0.43 -5.80
CA LEU A 41 10.21 0.03 -4.40
C LEU A 41 11.65 0.11 -3.86
N PRO A 42 12.69 -0.44 -4.55
CA PRO A 42 14.07 -0.34 -4.06
C PRO A 42 14.65 1.08 -4.16
N LEU A 43 14.02 1.96 -4.94
CA LEU A 43 14.42 3.36 -5.07
C LEU A 43 13.81 4.23 -3.96
N ILE A 44 12.76 3.74 -3.30
CA ILE A 44 12.09 4.44 -2.22
C ILE A 44 12.78 4.14 -0.89
N THR A 45 13.47 5.14 -0.34
CA THR A 45 14.06 5.08 0.99
C THR A 45 13.24 5.82 2.05
N ARG A 46 12.35 6.76 1.67
CA ARG A 46 11.56 7.55 2.64
C ARG A 46 10.14 7.03 2.82
N THR A 47 9.65 7.19 4.04
CA THR A 47 8.31 6.79 4.48
C THR A 47 7.19 7.45 3.66
N GLU A 48 7.34 8.71 3.24
CA GLU A 48 6.34 9.44 2.43
C GLU A 48 6.09 8.77 1.07
N GLU A 49 7.15 8.40 0.35
CA GLU A 49 7.04 7.73 -0.95
C GLU A 49 6.50 6.30 -0.79
N LYS A 50 6.84 5.61 0.31
CA LYS A 50 6.23 4.31 0.65
C LYS A 50 4.73 4.44 0.87
N ARG A 51 4.29 5.54 1.49
CA ARG A 51 2.87 5.86 1.72
C ARG A 51 2.13 6.07 0.39
N LEU A 52 2.75 6.75 -0.58
CA LEU A 52 2.21 6.86 -1.94
C LEU A 52 2.18 5.52 -2.67
N ALA A 53 3.25 4.73 -2.59
CA ALA A 53 3.27 3.38 -3.16
C ALA A 53 2.18 2.49 -2.55
N LEU A 54 1.92 2.65 -1.25
CA LEU A 54 0.82 1.98 -0.56
C LEU A 54 -0.55 2.46 -1.03
N ALA A 55 -0.70 3.75 -1.32
CA ALA A 55 -1.92 4.30 -1.90
C ALA A 55 -2.17 3.79 -3.34
N VAL A 56 -1.12 3.51 -4.11
CA VAL A 56 -1.22 2.79 -5.40
C VAL A 56 -1.57 1.32 -5.16
N ALA A 57 -0.96 0.66 -4.19
CA ALA A 57 -1.26 -0.73 -3.83
C ALA A 57 -2.70 -0.92 -3.32
N LYS A 58 -3.29 0.11 -2.71
CA LYS A 58 -4.71 0.16 -2.34
C LYS A 58 -5.66 0.10 -3.55
N ASP A 59 -5.21 0.59 -4.70
CA ASP A 59 -5.95 0.52 -5.98
C ASP A 59 -5.75 -0.83 -6.68
N LEU A 60 -4.68 -1.57 -6.34
CA LEU A 60 -4.44 -2.93 -6.82
C LEU A 60 -5.49 -3.89 -6.26
N LYS A 61 -6.05 -4.72 -7.14
CA LYS A 61 -7.14 -5.64 -6.79
C LYS A 61 -6.68 -7.10 -6.85
N GLY A 62 -6.25 -7.68 -5.73
CA GLY A 62 -5.87 -9.09 -5.67
C GLY A 62 -4.89 -9.45 -4.53
N PRO A 63 -4.38 -10.70 -4.49
CA PRO A 63 -3.42 -11.16 -3.49
C PRO A 63 -2.09 -10.39 -3.53
N GLU A 64 -1.72 -9.83 -4.69
CA GLU A 64 -0.54 -8.97 -4.83
C GLU A 64 -0.60 -7.74 -3.91
N ALA A 65 -1.80 -7.17 -3.70
CA ALA A 65 -1.98 -6.06 -2.79
C ALA A 65 -1.76 -6.49 -1.34
N LEU A 66 -2.21 -7.68 -0.92
CA LEU A 66 -1.92 -8.19 0.43
C LEU A 66 -0.43 -8.39 0.65
N GLY A 67 0.26 -9.00 -0.32
CA GLY A 67 1.70 -9.20 -0.26
C GLY A 67 2.49 -7.90 -0.11
N PHE A 68 1.96 -6.79 -0.61
CA PHE A 68 2.54 -5.45 -0.45
C PHE A 68 2.16 -4.78 0.88
N LEU A 69 0.89 -4.90 1.29
CA LEU A 69 0.35 -4.19 2.45
C LEU A 69 0.76 -4.83 3.78
N VAL A 70 0.92 -6.16 3.84
CA VAL A 70 1.30 -6.89 5.06
C VAL A 70 2.68 -6.45 5.57
N PRO A 71 3.76 -6.39 4.76
CA PRO A 71 5.04 -5.85 5.19
C PRO A 71 4.97 -4.39 5.65
N CYS A 72 4.13 -3.55 5.02
CA CYS A 72 3.96 -2.16 5.41
C CYS A 72 3.34 -2.00 6.81
N MET A 73 2.60 -2.99 7.32
CA MET A 73 2.08 -2.98 8.69
C MET A 73 3.17 -3.14 9.76
N ASN A 74 4.41 -3.52 9.40
CA ASN A 74 5.54 -3.50 10.33
C ASN A 74 6.14 -2.09 10.50
N GLU A 75 5.85 -1.15 9.62
CA GLU A 75 6.28 0.24 9.77
C GLU A 75 5.19 1.06 10.47
N PRO A 76 5.39 1.53 11.71
CA PRO A 76 4.35 2.22 12.48
C PRO A 76 3.81 3.47 11.78
N ALA A 77 4.65 4.15 10.99
CA ALA A 77 4.25 5.32 10.22
C ALA A 77 3.36 5.00 9.00
N LEU A 78 3.24 3.73 8.61
CA LEU A 78 2.44 3.26 7.48
C LEU A 78 1.27 2.36 7.91
N VAL A 79 1.23 1.93 9.18
CA VAL A 79 0.21 1.03 9.73
C VAL A 79 -1.20 1.51 9.40
N GLU A 80 -1.50 2.78 9.64
CA GLU A 80 -2.85 3.34 9.48
C GLU A 80 -3.30 3.35 8.01
N ASP A 81 -2.46 3.86 7.12
CA ASP A 81 -2.71 3.84 5.68
C ASP A 81 -2.83 2.40 5.16
N ALA A 82 -1.95 1.49 5.63
CA ALA A 82 -1.94 0.08 5.26
C ALA A 82 -3.23 -0.62 5.69
N SER A 83 -3.72 -0.33 6.89
CA SER A 83 -4.97 -0.91 7.40
C SER A 83 -6.19 -0.43 6.61
N ALA A 84 -6.28 0.86 6.31
CA ALA A 84 -7.35 1.39 5.47
C ALA A 84 -7.31 0.82 4.04
N ALA A 85 -6.12 0.53 3.52
CA ALA A 85 -5.96 -0.14 2.23
C ALA A 85 -6.39 -1.61 2.27
N LEU A 86 -6.00 -2.34 3.31
CA LEU A 86 -6.34 -3.76 3.50
C LEU A 86 -7.84 -3.98 3.59
N ILE A 87 -8.56 -3.12 4.29
CA ILE A 87 -10.02 -3.16 4.36
C ILE A 87 -10.64 -2.97 2.97
N LYS A 88 -10.18 -1.98 2.18
CA LYS A 88 -10.68 -1.78 0.81
C LYS A 88 -10.44 -3.00 -0.09
N VAL A 89 -9.25 -3.62 -0.01
CA VAL A 89 -8.93 -4.82 -0.79
C VAL A 89 -9.82 -5.99 -0.36
N ALA A 90 -10.04 -6.17 0.95
CA ALA A 90 -10.90 -7.22 1.50
C ALA A 90 -12.38 -7.07 1.10
N ILE A 91 -12.88 -5.83 1.01
CA ILE A 91 -14.25 -5.54 0.57
C ILE A 91 -14.39 -5.70 -0.95
N GLY A 92 -13.41 -5.21 -1.72
CA GLY A 92 -13.56 -5.01 -3.17
C GLY A 92 -13.50 -6.27 -4.04
N LYS A 93 -12.82 -7.35 -3.60
CA LYS A 93 -12.74 -8.61 -4.37
C LYS A 93 -12.67 -9.84 -3.45
N LYS A 94 -13.81 -10.22 -2.86
CA LYS A 94 -13.95 -11.48 -2.10
C LYS A 94 -13.62 -12.72 -2.94
N ASP A 95 -13.85 -12.69 -4.26
CA ASP A 95 -13.65 -13.82 -5.19
C ASP A 95 -12.20 -14.11 -5.61
N LYS A 96 -11.30 -13.11 -5.57
CA LYS A 96 -9.91 -13.31 -6.03
C LYS A 96 -8.93 -13.63 -4.91
N LEU A 97 -9.38 -13.65 -3.65
CA LEU A 97 -8.54 -13.92 -2.50
C LEU A 97 -9.08 -15.09 -1.68
N PRO A 98 -8.21 -16.05 -1.33
CA PRO A 98 -8.60 -17.10 -0.40
C PRO A 98 -8.99 -16.46 0.94
N ALA A 99 -10.08 -16.96 1.53
CA ALA A 99 -10.62 -16.42 2.77
C ALA A 99 -9.58 -16.42 3.90
N GLU A 100 -8.69 -17.42 3.93
CA GLU A 100 -7.62 -17.53 4.92
C GLU A 100 -6.59 -16.38 4.84
N GLU A 101 -6.13 -16.02 3.65
CA GLU A 101 -5.18 -14.90 3.49
C GLU A 101 -5.84 -13.57 3.88
N ARG A 102 -7.11 -13.40 3.48
CA ARG A 102 -7.89 -12.22 3.84
C ARG A 102 -8.07 -12.11 5.36
N VAL A 103 -8.41 -13.21 6.04
CA VAL A 103 -8.60 -13.23 7.50
C VAL A 103 -7.27 -13.00 8.22
N LYS A 104 -6.16 -13.59 7.77
CA LYS A 104 -4.81 -13.34 8.34
C LYS A 104 -4.44 -11.86 8.23
N ALA A 105 -4.64 -11.28 7.05
CA ALA A 105 -4.39 -9.87 6.80
C ALA A 105 -5.26 -8.95 7.68
N LEU A 106 -6.57 -9.23 7.80
CA LEU A 106 -7.48 -8.46 8.64
C LEU A 106 -7.18 -8.61 10.14
N ARG A 107 -6.74 -9.78 10.60
CA ARG A 107 -6.28 -9.96 11.99
C ARG A 107 -5.05 -9.11 12.28
N LEU A 108 -4.08 -9.07 11.35
CA LEU A 108 -2.91 -8.22 11.49
C LEU A 108 -3.30 -6.74 11.59
N VAL A 109 -4.30 -6.30 10.83
CA VAL A 109 -4.87 -4.95 10.94
C VAL A 109 -5.42 -4.70 12.33
N ILE A 110 -6.21 -5.62 12.90
CA ILE A 110 -6.80 -5.46 14.23
C ILE A 110 -5.71 -5.35 15.31
N GLU A 111 -4.64 -6.12 15.16
CA GLU A 111 -3.55 -6.19 16.11
C GLU A 111 -2.63 -4.95 16.04
N LYS A 112 -2.36 -4.45 14.82
CA LYS A 112 -1.40 -3.36 14.57
C LYS A 112 -2.03 -1.97 14.50
N SER A 113 -3.24 -1.85 13.95
CA SER A 113 -3.90 -0.55 13.80
C SER A 113 -4.14 0.09 15.17
N SER A 114 -4.11 1.41 15.23
CA SER A 114 -4.47 2.18 16.42
C SER A 114 -5.90 2.73 16.32
N ASP A 115 -6.45 2.78 15.10
CA ASP A 115 -7.78 3.32 14.83
C ASP A 115 -8.90 2.32 15.15
N ALA A 116 -9.80 2.73 16.05
CA ALA A 116 -10.90 1.89 16.52
C ALA A 116 -11.92 1.59 15.41
N GLN A 117 -12.11 2.51 14.46
CA GLN A 117 -13.07 2.35 13.37
C GLN A 117 -12.59 1.28 12.39
N THR A 118 -11.31 1.35 12.02
CA THR A 118 -10.59 0.40 11.18
C THR A 118 -10.60 -1.00 11.80
N LYS A 119 -10.39 -1.11 13.13
CA LYS A 119 -10.52 -2.40 13.85
C LYS A 119 -11.92 -2.99 13.78
N ALA A 120 -12.94 -2.16 14.02
CA ALA A 120 -14.33 -2.60 13.99
C ALA A 120 -14.76 -3.07 12.59
N GLU A 121 -14.35 -2.36 11.54
CA GLU A 121 -14.57 -2.77 10.16
C GLU A 121 -13.85 -4.08 9.82
N ALA A 122 -12.59 -4.23 10.24
CA ALA A 122 -11.83 -5.46 10.03
C ALA A 122 -12.46 -6.66 10.77
N GLN A 123 -12.96 -6.48 12.00
CA GLN A 123 -13.66 -7.53 12.74
C GLN A 123 -14.96 -7.96 12.06
N LYS A 124 -15.76 -7.01 11.55
CA LYS A 124 -16.99 -7.31 10.79
C LYS A 124 -16.74 -8.10 9.52
N LEU A 125 -15.55 -7.99 8.93
CA LEU A 125 -15.16 -8.70 7.70
C LEU A 125 -14.63 -10.12 7.95
N ILE A 126 -14.25 -10.44 9.20
CA ILE A 126 -13.78 -11.77 9.61
C ILE A 126 -14.96 -12.65 10.09
N GLN A 127 -16.01 -12.04 10.66
CA GLN A 127 -17.27 -12.71 11.00
C GLN A 127 -18.01 -13.21 9.75
#